data_AF-A0A2S8HZ21-F1
#
_entry.id   AF-A0A2S8HZ21-F1
#
_cell.length_a   1.000
_cell.length_b   1.000
_cell.length_c   1.000
_cell.angle_alpha   90.00
_cell.angle_beta   90.00
_cell.angle_gamma   90.00
#
_symmetry.space_group_name_H-M   'P 1'
#
loop_
_entity.id
_entity.type
_entity.pdbx_description
1 polymer ?
#
loop_
_entity_poly.entity_id
_entity_poly.type
_entity_poly.pdbx_seq_one_letter_code
_entity_poly.pdbx_strand_id
1 'polypeptide(L)'
;MEVVAGQGVEGMTTPSERTAAVLRTRTFLMELGSPVACGIPREIASAAENLLRHYPSLMDIELTCAMYPACWEMPVMRTRPGR
;
A
#
# COMPACT_ATOMS: atom_id res chain seq x y z
N MET A 1 3.17 -32.38 8.77
CA MET A 1 2.33 -31.49 9.60
C MET A 1 1.89 -30.37 8.67
N GLU A 2 0.79 -30.60 7.98
CA GLU A 2 0.25 -29.69 6.96
C GLU A 2 -0.63 -28.68 7.71
N VAL A 3 -0.18 -27.43 7.79
CA VAL A 3 -1.00 -26.35 8.32
C VAL A 3 -2.06 -26.05 7.26
N VAL A 4 -3.25 -26.60 7.51
CA VAL A 4 -4.47 -26.38 6.74
C VAL A 4 -4.72 -24.87 6.62
N ALA A 5 -4.89 -24.42 5.37
CA ALA A 5 -5.33 -23.08 5.05
C ALA A 5 -6.68 -22.79 5.74
N GLY A 6 -6.64 -21.90 6.73
CA GLY A 6 -7.82 -21.47 7.47
C GLY A 6 -8.83 -20.78 6.54
N GLN A 7 -10.05 -21.30 6.57
CA GLN A 7 -11.24 -20.84 5.87
C GLN A 7 -11.45 -19.33 5.98
N GLY A 8 -11.87 -18.74 4.86
CA GLY A 8 -12.18 -17.32 4.72
C GLY A 8 -13.30 -16.86 5.66
N VAL A 9 -13.03 -15.75 6.34
CA VAL A 9 -14.08 -14.82 6.75
C VAL A 9 -14.31 -13.90 5.54
N GLU A 10 -15.44 -14.02 4.87
CA GLU A 10 -15.81 -13.09 3.79
C GLU A 10 -15.94 -11.69 4.41
N GLY A 11 -14.87 -10.89 4.32
CA GLY A 11 -14.82 -9.53 4.86
C GLY A 11 -13.47 -9.04 5.39
N MET A 12 -12.52 -9.92 5.73
CA MET A 12 -11.21 -9.46 6.22
C MET A 12 -10.14 -9.49 5.13
N THR A 13 -9.52 -8.34 4.90
CA THR A 13 -8.28 -8.25 4.12
C THR A 13 -7.13 -8.92 4.89
N THR A 14 -6.42 -9.82 4.23
CA THR A 14 -5.18 -10.41 4.73
C THR A 14 -4.11 -9.32 4.95
N PRO A 15 -3.11 -9.54 5.81
CA PRO A 15 -2.02 -8.59 5.99
C PRO A 15 -1.30 -8.25 4.67
N SER A 16 -1.11 -9.21 3.77
CA SER A 16 -0.52 -9.00 2.44
C SER A 16 -1.43 -8.16 1.54
N GLU A 17 -2.73 -8.43 1.50
CA GLU A 17 -3.68 -7.62 0.74
C GLU A 17 -3.72 -6.18 1.24
N ARG A 18 -3.65 -5.98 2.57
CA ARG A 18 -3.61 -4.65 3.20
C ARG A 18 -2.33 -3.90 2.85
N THR A 19 -1.17 -4.53 3.01
CA THR A 19 0.12 -3.97 2.58
C THR A 19 0.06 -3.54 1.12
N ALA A 20 -0.41 -4.43 0.24
CA ALA A 20 -0.47 -4.16 -1.19
C ALA A 20 -1.48 -3.05 -1.54
N ALA A 21 -2.64 -3.01 -0.88
CA ALA A 21 -3.63 -1.96 -1.06
C ALA A 21 -3.09 -0.59 -0.65
N VAL A 22 -2.44 -0.49 0.51
CA VAL A 22 -1.89 0.77 1.03
C VAL A 22 -0.78 1.30 0.13
N LEU A 23 0.14 0.44 -0.31
CA LEU A 23 1.21 0.85 -1.23
C LEU A 23 0.66 1.29 -2.59
N ARG A 24 -0.31 0.57 -3.17
CA ARG A 24 -0.95 0.97 -4.43
C ARG A 24 -1.67 2.31 -4.30
N THR A 25 -2.43 2.50 -3.23
CA THR A 25 -3.12 3.78 -2.99
C THR A 25 -2.12 4.92 -2.84
N ARG A 26 -1.01 4.70 -2.13
CA ARG A 26 0.04 5.71 -2.03
C ARG A 26 0.58 6.12 -3.41
N THR A 27 0.89 5.15 -4.28
CA THR A 27 1.35 5.43 -5.65
C THR A 27 0.30 6.19 -6.44
N PHE A 28 -0.96 5.76 -6.38
CA PHE A 28 -2.07 6.45 -7.04
C PHE A 28 -2.22 7.90 -6.57
N LEU A 29 -2.10 8.16 -5.27
CA LEU A 29 -2.17 9.51 -4.71
C LEU A 29 -0.99 10.39 -5.16
N MET A 30 0.21 9.81 -5.31
CA MET A 30 1.36 10.52 -5.89
C MET A 30 1.12 10.91 -7.35
N GLU A 31 0.55 10.01 -8.14
CA GLU A 31 0.21 10.28 -9.54
C GLU A 31 -0.89 11.36 -9.64
N LEU A 32 -1.91 11.28 -8.79
CA LEU A 32 -3.04 12.20 -8.78
C LEU A 32 -2.67 13.62 -8.31
N GLY A 33 -1.74 13.74 -7.36
CA GLY A 33 -1.20 15.01 -6.90
C GLY A 33 -0.10 15.58 -7.80
N SER A 34 0.36 14.84 -8.80
CA SER A 34 1.46 15.30 -9.66
C SER A 34 1.00 16.45 -10.57
N PRO A 35 1.76 17.55 -10.68
CA PRO A 35 1.45 18.64 -11.62
C PRO A 35 1.56 18.19 -13.08
N VAL A 36 2.14 17.02 -13.35
CA VAL A 36 2.23 16.41 -14.68
C VAL A 36 0.93 15.70 -15.07
N ALA A 37 0.03 15.42 -14.11
CA ALA A 37 -1.27 14.83 -14.39
C ALA A 37 -2.20 15.88 -15.03
N CYS A 38 -2.20 15.95 -16.36
CA CYS A 38 -3.10 16.83 -17.11
C CYS A 38 -4.58 16.49 -16.85
N GLY A 39 -5.41 17.51 -16.65
CA GLY A 39 -6.87 17.36 -16.57
C GLY A 39 -7.42 17.06 -15.17
N ILE A 40 -6.60 17.03 -14.13
CA ILE A 40 -7.05 16.88 -12.74
C ILE A 40 -7.40 18.27 -12.16
N PRO A 41 -8.62 18.47 -11.61
CA PRO A 41 -8.97 19.71 -10.92
C PRO A 41 -8.03 19.97 -9.72
N ARG A 42 -7.70 21.24 -9.48
CA ARG A 42 -6.75 21.64 -8.42
C ARG A 42 -7.17 21.15 -7.04
N GLU A 43 -8.47 21.14 -6.77
CA GLU A 43 -9.06 20.70 -5.51
C GLU A 43 -8.82 19.20 -5.28
N ILE A 44 -8.90 18.40 -6.35
CA ILE A 44 -8.65 16.95 -6.30
C ILE A 44 -7.17 16.66 -6.10
N ALA A 45 -6.29 17.35 -6.83
CA ALA A 45 -4.84 17.23 -6.65
C ALA A 45 -4.43 17.60 -5.21
N SER A 46 -4.96 18.70 -4.68
CA SER A 46 -4.71 19.12 -3.30
C SER A 46 -5.25 18.11 -2.28
N ALA A 47 -6.43 17.53 -2.50
CA ALA A 47 -6.95 16.47 -1.64
C ALA A 47 -6.04 15.23 -1.67
N ALA A 48 -5.52 14.86 -2.84
CA ALA A 48 -4.59 13.73 -2.99
C ALA A 48 -3.28 13.97 -2.24
N GLU A 49 -2.68 15.15 -2.36
CA GLU A 49 -1.48 15.56 -1.62
C GLU A 49 -1.74 15.52 -0.09
N ASN A 50 -2.90 16.00 0.34
CA ASN A 50 -3.27 15.99 1.76
C ASN A 50 -3.39 14.56 2.31
N LEU A 51 -4.04 13.66 1.57
CA LEU A 51 -4.18 12.25 1.93
C LEU A 51 -2.83 11.52 1.92
N LEU A 52 -1.97 11.81 0.94
CA LEU A 52 -0.67 11.17 0.76
C LEU A 52 0.21 11.26 2.01
N ARG A 53 0.12 12.36 2.76
CA ARG A 53 0.85 12.55 4.04
C ARG A 53 0.49 11.53 5.12
N HIS A 54 -0.66 10.86 4.98
CA HIS A 54 -1.15 9.86 5.93
C HIS A 54 -0.98 8.43 5.41
N TYR A 55 -0.47 8.25 4.19
CA TYR A 55 -0.23 6.93 3.63
C TYR A 55 1.24 6.52 3.82
N PRO A 56 1.51 5.44 4.59
CA PRO A 56 2.87 5.01 4.90
C PRO A 56 3.61 4.62 3.64
N SER A 57 4.87 5.03 3.55
CA SER A 57 5.80 4.57 2.51
C SER A 57 6.15 3.10 2.71
N LEU A 58 6.86 2.55 1.73
CA LEU A 58 7.39 1.20 1.82
C LEU A 58 8.25 1.00 3.08
N MET A 59 9.11 1.96 3.38
CA MET A 59 10.00 1.93 4.54
C MET A 59 9.22 2.00 5.86
N ASP A 60 8.14 2.80 5.90
CA ASP A 60 7.26 2.89 7.07
C ASP A 60 6.54 1.56 7.33
N ILE A 61 6.10 0.87 6.27
CA ILE A 61 5.50 -0.47 6.37
C ILE A 61 6.55 -1.49 6.83
N GLU A 62 7.74 -1.51 6.25
CA GLU A 62 8.82 -2.42 6.67
C GLU A 62 9.16 -2.27 8.16
N LEU A 63 9.27 -1.03 8.65
CA LEU A 63 9.53 -0.74 10.06
C LEU A 63 8.38 -1.21 10.97
N THR A 64 7.14 -0.96 10.57
CA THR A 64 5.97 -1.32 11.38
C THR A 64 5.62 -2.81 11.30
N CYS A 65 5.91 -3.49 10.20
CA CYS A 65 5.81 -4.95 10.05
C CYS A 65 6.61 -5.69 11.12
N ALA A 66 7.83 -5.22 11.40
CA ALA A 66 8.69 -5.83 12.40
C ALA A 66 8.08 -5.80 13.82
N MET A 67 7.25 -4.79 14.10
CA MET A 67 6.60 -4.60 15.41
C MET A 67 5.18 -5.19 15.44
N TYR A 68 4.46 -5.23 14.32
CA TYR A 68 3.05 -5.63 14.22
C TYR A 68 2.79 -6.57 13.03
N PRO A 69 3.31 -7.81 13.04
CA PRO A 69 3.21 -8.74 11.89
C PRO A 69 1.79 -9.24 11.60
N ALA A 70 0.84 -9.09 12.53
CA ALA A 70 -0.57 -9.37 12.28
C ALA A 70 -1.28 -8.25 11.48
N CYS A 71 -0.71 -7.04 11.48
CA CYS A 71 -1.28 -5.88 10.79
C CYS A 71 -0.73 -5.72 9.37
N TRP A 72 0.51 -6.14 9.15
CA TRP A 72 1.19 -5.94 7.87
C TRP A 72 2.00 -7.18 7.56
N GLU A 73 2.00 -7.56 6.27
CA GLU A 73 3.00 -8.50 5.78
C GLU A 73 4.16 -7.74 5.15
N MET A 74 5.37 -8.27 5.33
CA MET A 74 6.57 -7.72 4.71
C MET A 74 6.35 -7.58 3.19
N PRO A 75 6.55 -6.38 2.64
CA PRO A 75 6.37 -6.17 1.20
C PRO A 75 7.29 -7.10 0.42
N VAL A 76 6.71 -7.93 -0.45
CA VAL A 76 7.50 -8.75 -1.36
C VAL A 76 8.07 -7.83 -2.43
N MET A 77 9.32 -7.39 -2.29
CA MET A 77 10.02 -6.74 -3.38
C MET A 77 10.14 -7.74 -4.52
N ARG A 78 9.37 -7.52 -5.60
CA ARG A 78 9.68 -8.20 -6.86
C ARG A 78 11.05 -7.68 -7.28
N THR A 79 12.09 -8.49 -7.07
CA THR A 79 13.37 -8.27 -7.70
C THR A 79 13.08 -8.17 -9.19
N ARG A 80 13.28 -6.98 -9.76
CA ARG A 80 13.17 -6.80 -11.21
C ARG A 80 14.22 -7.75 -11.80
N PRO A 81 13.85 -8.76 -12.61
CA PRO A 81 14.85 -9.62 -13.21
C PRO A 81 15.79 -8.71 -13.99
N GLY A 82 17.08 -8.82 -13.67
CA GLY A 82 18.14 -7.98 -14.21
C GLY A 82 18.02 -7.89 -15.73
N ARG A 83 18.07 -6.67 -16.24
CA ARG A 83 18.24 -6.41 -17.67
C ARG A 83 19.70 -6.60 -18.03
#